data_AF-A0A969T4T0-F1
#
_entry.id   AF-A0A969T4T0-F1
#
_cell.length_a   1.000
_cell.length_b   1.000
_cell.length_c   1.000
_cell.angle_alpha   90.00
_cell.angle_beta   90.00
_cell.angle_gamma   90.00
#
_symmetry.space_group_name_H-M   'P 1'
#
loop_
_entity.id
_entity.type
_entity.pdbx_description
1 polymer ?
#
loop_
_entity_poly.entity_id
_entity_poly.type
_entity_poly.pdbx_seq_one_letter_code
_entity_poly.pdbx_strand_id
1 'polypeptide(L)'
;MHQRILLLLVICTFVANISAQNRTYKTNKISDPSPEIDGIIEDQVWQNVKWEGDFTQFQPQNGEKPTQKTAFKIIYDDNNIYVAIKAYDTEVKKIERRMTRRDGWEGDRVGIHLDSYNDKRTAFVFSLMLRV
;
A
#
# COMPACT_ATOMS: atom_id res chain seq x y z
N MET A 1 -2.11 27.55 -37.59
CA MET A 1 -3.05 26.57 -36.99
C MET A 1 -2.35 25.25 -36.64
N HIS A 2 -1.54 24.67 -37.55
CA HIS A 2 -0.86 23.38 -37.36
C HIS A 2 0.15 23.28 -36.20
N GLN A 3 0.95 24.32 -35.92
CA GLN A 3 1.90 24.32 -34.80
C GLN A 3 1.23 24.25 -33.41
N ARG A 4 0.05 24.85 -33.25
CA ARG A 4 -0.69 24.82 -31.98
C ARG A 4 -1.28 23.43 -31.70
N ILE A 5 -1.70 22.72 -32.75
CA ILE A 5 -2.20 21.35 -32.67
C ILE A 5 -1.06 20.38 -32.32
N LEU A 6 0.13 20.55 -32.94
CA LEU A 6 1.30 19.73 -32.62
C LEU A 6 1.75 19.94 -31.16
N LEU A 7 1.76 21.18 -30.67
CA LEU A 7 2.10 21.49 -29.29
C LEU A 7 1.09 20.88 -28.29
N LEU A 8 -0.22 20.96 -28.59
CA LEU A 8 -1.27 20.33 -27.78
C LEU A 8 -1.15 18.80 -27.74
N LEU A 9 -0.81 18.15 -28.87
CA LEU A 9 -0.58 16.71 -28.93
C LEU A 9 0.64 16.28 -28.11
N VAL A 10 1.75 17.03 -28.17
CA VAL A 10 2.96 16.75 -27.38
C VAL A 10 2.72 16.96 -25.88
N ILE A 11 1.96 17.98 -25.49
CA ILE A 11 1.57 18.19 -24.09
C ILE A 11 0.65 17.05 -23.63
N CYS A 12 -0.30 16.61 -24.46
CA CYS A 12 -1.22 15.53 -24.12
C CYS A 12 -0.50 14.18 -23.92
N THR A 13 0.50 13.87 -24.76
CA THR A 13 1.30 12.64 -24.60
C THR A 13 2.20 12.71 -23.37
N PHE A 14 2.73 13.89 -23.03
CA PHE A 14 3.53 14.06 -21.83
C PHE A 14 2.71 13.87 -20.54
N VAL A 15 1.49 14.44 -20.48
CA VAL A 15 0.57 14.28 -19.34
C VAL A 15 0.14 12.83 -19.16
N ALA A 16 -0.12 12.10 -20.26
CA ALA A 16 -0.48 10.69 -20.20
C ALA A 16 0.65 9.80 -19.65
N ASN A 17 1.92 10.10 -19.96
CA ASN A 17 3.06 9.34 -19.44
C ASN A 17 3.23 9.49 -17.92
N ILE A 18 2.91 10.65 -17.35
CA ILE A 18 2.95 10.89 -15.90
C ILE A 18 1.89 10.05 -15.18
N SER A 19 0.70 9.90 -15.77
CA SER A 19 -0.40 9.11 -15.18
C SER A 19 -0.19 7.59 -15.28
N ALA A 20 0.66 7.13 -16.20
CA ALA A 20 0.86 5.71 -16.50
C ALA A 20 2.08 5.10 -15.78
N GLN A 21 2.78 5.85 -14.94
CA GLN A 21 4.02 5.39 -14.34
C GLN A 21 3.76 4.44 -13.16
N ASN A 22 4.30 3.21 -13.23
CA ASN A 22 4.26 2.27 -12.11
C ASN A 22 4.91 2.90 -10.88
N ARG A 23 4.20 2.89 -9.75
CA ARG A 23 4.75 3.37 -8.49
C ARG A 23 5.89 2.46 -8.03
N THR A 24 7.05 3.04 -7.78
CA THR A 24 8.21 2.32 -7.25
C THR A 24 8.40 2.65 -5.78
N TYR A 25 8.48 1.63 -4.94
CA TYR A 25 8.86 1.79 -3.54
C TYR A 25 10.31 1.34 -3.33
N LYS A 26 11.12 2.19 -2.71
CA LYS A 26 12.49 1.85 -2.30
C LYS A 26 12.51 1.59 -0.81
N THR A 27 13.04 0.43 -0.43
CA THR A 27 13.18 0.00 0.96
C THR A 27 14.62 -0.44 1.23
N ASN A 28 14.94 -0.64 2.51
CA ASN A 28 16.24 -1.03 2.99
C ASN A 28 16.22 -2.48 3.47
N LYS A 29 17.32 -3.19 3.16
CA LYS A 29 17.66 -4.42 3.87
C LYS A 29 18.07 -4.07 5.31
N ILE A 30 17.62 -4.86 6.27
CA ILE A 30 18.00 -4.72 7.68
C ILE A 30 19.00 -5.80 8.08
N SER A 31 19.78 -5.50 9.11
CA SER A 31 20.61 -6.44 9.85
C SER A 31 19.98 -6.70 11.22
N ASP A 32 20.43 -7.73 11.92
CA ASP A 32 19.93 -8.05 13.25
C ASP A 32 20.05 -6.86 14.24
N PRO A 33 19.07 -6.71 15.17
CA PRO A 33 17.94 -7.60 15.37
C PRO A 33 16.79 -7.35 14.37
N SER A 34 16.11 -8.44 13.99
CA SER A 34 14.83 -8.38 13.29
C SER A 34 13.75 -7.73 14.18
N PRO A 35 12.75 -7.04 13.60
CA PRO A 35 11.67 -6.43 14.38
C PRO A 35 10.80 -7.50 15.06
N GLU A 36 10.27 -7.16 16.23
CA GLU A 36 9.29 -8.02 16.90
C GLU A 36 7.92 -7.91 16.18
N ILE A 37 7.20 -9.03 16.07
CA ILE A 37 5.90 -9.10 15.39
C ILE A 37 4.78 -9.07 16.43
N ASP A 38 4.70 -7.97 17.17
CA ASP A 38 3.72 -7.72 18.24
C ASP A 38 2.67 -6.65 17.88
N GLY A 39 2.86 -5.95 16.76
CA GLY A 39 2.00 -4.86 16.28
C GLY A 39 2.45 -3.46 16.73
N ILE A 40 3.54 -3.34 17.49
CA ILE A 40 4.13 -2.08 17.94
C ILE A 40 5.25 -1.68 16.97
N ILE A 41 5.13 -0.49 16.36
CA ILE A 41 6.02 -0.07 15.27
C ILE A 41 7.01 0.98 15.80
N GLU A 42 7.72 0.63 16.86
CA GLU A 42 8.65 1.50 17.59
C GLU A 42 10.11 1.07 17.44
N ASP A 43 10.37 -0.17 17.00
CA ASP A 43 11.73 -0.66 16.77
C ASP A 43 12.54 0.26 15.85
N GLN A 44 13.81 0.45 16.21
CA GLN A 44 14.70 1.39 15.53
C GLN A 44 14.86 1.09 14.03
N VAL A 45 14.77 -0.19 13.63
CA VAL A 45 14.86 -0.62 12.23
C VAL A 45 13.79 0.03 11.35
N TRP A 46 12.62 0.36 11.90
CA TRP A 46 11.55 1.03 11.18
C TRP A 46 11.88 2.50 10.87
N GLN A 47 12.76 3.15 11.64
CA GLN A 47 13.10 4.55 11.44
C GLN A 47 13.95 4.79 10.18
N ASN A 48 14.57 3.74 9.64
CA ASN A 48 15.42 3.80 8.45
C ASN A 48 14.62 3.95 7.15
N VAL A 49 13.30 3.73 7.19
CA VAL A 49 12.40 3.88 6.03
C VAL A 49 11.27 4.83 6.37
N LYS A 50 10.83 5.60 5.37
CA LYS A 50 9.72 6.55 5.51
C LYS A 50 8.39 5.82 5.43
N TRP A 51 7.39 6.37 6.10
CA TRP A 51 6.00 6.01 5.86
C TRP A 51 5.61 6.44 4.45
N GLU A 52 5.14 5.49 3.65
CA GLU A 52 4.56 5.75 2.34
C GLU A 52 3.04 5.62 2.39
N GLY A 53 2.35 6.29 1.47
CA GLY A 53 0.89 6.42 1.50
C GLY A 53 0.30 6.38 0.10
N ASP A 54 -0.53 7.36 -0.26
CA ASP A 54 -1.01 7.62 -1.63
C ASP A 54 -1.67 6.42 -2.33
N PHE A 55 -2.48 5.69 -1.57
CA PHE A 55 -3.39 4.70 -2.14
C PHE A 55 -4.41 5.38 -3.06
N THR A 56 -4.91 4.64 -4.03
CA THR A 56 -6.00 5.07 -4.90
C THR A 56 -7.27 4.38 -4.45
N GLN A 57 -8.35 5.14 -4.37
CA GLN A 57 -9.63 4.60 -3.96
C GLN A 57 -10.22 3.72 -5.07
N PHE A 58 -10.71 2.54 -4.70
CA PHE A 58 -11.46 1.68 -5.62
C PHE A 58 -12.97 1.95 -5.52
N GLN A 59 -13.47 2.09 -4.29
CA GLN A 59 -14.88 2.36 -3.98
C GLN A 59 -14.97 3.41 -2.86
N PRO A 60 -16.02 4.25 -2.82
CA PRO A 60 -17.17 4.28 -3.72
C PRO A 60 -16.88 4.90 -5.09
N GLN A 61 -15.89 5.79 -5.16
CA GLN A 61 -15.47 6.43 -6.40
C GLN A 61 -14.06 5.98 -6.76
N ASN A 62 -13.95 5.27 -7.88
CA ASN A 62 -12.70 4.70 -8.36
C ASN A 62 -11.76 5.80 -8.89
N GLY A 63 -10.47 5.70 -8.58
CA GLY A 63 -9.43 6.62 -9.05
C GLY A 63 -9.22 7.86 -8.18
N GLU A 64 -10.10 8.12 -7.22
CA GLU A 64 -10.01 9.28 -6.33
C GLU A 64 -9.00 9.08 -5.20
N LYS A 65 -8.69 10.17 -4.49
CA LYS A 65 -7.97 10.09 -3.21
C LYS A 65 -8.78 9.27 -2.20
N PRO A 66 -8.11 8.49 -1.32
CA PRO A 66 -8.79 7.62 -0.39
C PRO A 66 -9.45 8.45 0.71
N THR A 67 -10.70 8.12 1.01
CA THR A 67 -11.49 8.74 2.09
C THR A 67 -10.92 8.47 3.47
N GLN A 68 -10.32 7.29 3.67
CA GLN A 68 -9.55 6.93 4.85
C GLN A 68 -8.08 6.78 4.49
N LYS A 69 -7.18 7.43 5.24
CA LYS A 69 -5.75 7.37 4.95
C LYS A 69 -5.20 6.00 5.33
N THR A 70 -4.31 5.45 4.52
CA THR A 70 -3.49 4.29 4.88
C THR A 70 -2.03 4.61 4.61
N ALA A 71 -1.16 4.21 5.52
CA ALA A 71 0.28 4.32 5.36
C ALA A 71 0.95 2.97 5.60
N PHE A 72 2.09 2.74 4.95
CA PHE A 72 2.85 1.51 5.10
C PHE A 72 4.36 1.76 5.17
N LYS A 73 5.08 0.77 5.70
CA LYS A 73 6.53 0.60 5.61
C LYS A 73 6.81 -0.84 5.22
N ILE A 74 7.82 -1.06 4.40
CA ILE A 74 8.38 -2.40 4.17
C ILE A 74 9.86 -2.32 4.51
N ILE A 75 10.39 -3.37 5.13
CA ILE A 75 11.83 -3.66 5.31
C ILE A 75 12.02 -5.17 5.09
N TYR A 76 13.24 -5.63 4.90
CA TYR A 76 13.48 -7.06 4.65
C TYR A 76 14.86 -7.50 5.13
N ASP A 77 15.02 -8.79 5.42
CA ASP A 77 16.30 -9.44 5.64
C ASP A 77 16.51 -10.57 4.61
N ASP A 78 17.45 -11.48 4.84
CA ASP A 78 17.73 -12.59 3.92
C ASP A 78 16.61 -13.65 3.86
N ASN A 79 15.73 -13.70 4.85
CA ASN A 79 14.71 -14.72 5.02
C ASN A 79 13.27 -14.17 4.98
N ASN A 80 13.07 -12.89 5.34
CA ASN A 80 11.75 -12.33 5.62
C ASN A 80 11.54 -10.95 4.97
N ILE A 81 10.28 -10.69 4.61
CA ILE A 81 9.78 -9.35 4.28
C ILE A 81 8.86 -8.92 5.41
N TYR A 82 9.17 -7.79 6.03
CA TYR A 82 8.38 -7.21 7.11
C TYR A 82 7.56 -6.05 6.58
N VAL A 83 6.26 -6.07 6.86
CA VAL A 83 5.34 -5.02 6.42
C VAL A 83 4.63 -4.44 7.64
N ALA A 84 4.76 -3.13 7.81
CA ALA A 84 4.02 -2.39 8.83
C ALA A 84 2.94 -1.56 8.14
N ILE A 85 1.69 -1.64 8.60
CA ILE A 85 0.55 -0.92 8.02
C ILE A 85 -0.13 -0.11 9.12
N LYS A 86 -0.42 1.16 8.82
CA LYS A 86 -1.26 2.05 9.62
C LYS A 86 -2.49 2.41 8.81
N ALA A 87 -3.62 1.81 9.15
CA ALA A 87 -4.93 2.17 8.63
C ALA A 87 -5.56 3.21 9.56
N TYR A 88 -5.73 4.44 9.07
CA TYR A 88 -6.37 5.52 9.82
C TYR A 88 -7.87 5.47 9.56
N ASP A 89 -8.66 5.61 10.61
CA ASP A 89 -10.11 5.65 10.51
C ASP A 89 -10.65 6.87 11.26
N THR A 90 -11.36 7.74 10.54
CA THR A 90 -12.01 8.93 11.13
C THR A 90 -13.31 8.61 11.88
N GLU A 91 -13.87 7.42 11.69
CA GLU A 91 -15.12 6.93 12.25
C GLU A 91 -14.90 5.74 13.21
N VAL A 92 -13.93 5.85 14.12
CA VAL A 92 -13.50 4.80 15.09
C VAL A 92 -14.64 4.01 15.76
N LYS A 93 -15.80 4.64 15.99
CA LYS A 93 -16.98 3.99 16.60
C LYS A 93 -17.66 2.95 15.70
N LYS A 94 -17.40 2.96 14.40
CA LYS A 94 -17.98 2.04 13.40
C LYS A 94 -17.08 0.84 13.10
N ILE A 95 -15.85 0.83 13.61
CA ILE A 95 -14.91 -0.29 13.40
C ILE A 95 -15.52 -1.56 13.99
N GLU A 96 -15.67 -2.57 13.13
CA GLU A 96 -16.28 -3.84 13.50
C GLU A 96 -15.33 -4.65 14.39
N ARG A 97 -15.80 -5.08 15.57
CA ARG A 97 -15.00 -5.82 16.55
C ARG A 97 -15.28 -7.31 16.57
N ARG A 98 -16.34 -7.78 15.89
CA ARG A 98 -16.71 -9.19 15.87
C ARG A 98 -15.69 -9.99 15.07
N MET A 99 -15.31 -11.15 15.60
CA MET A 99 -14.54 -12.12 14.83
C MET A 99 -15.42 -12.68 13.73
N THR A 100 -14.93 -12.57 12.49
CA THR A 100 -15.47 -13.33 11.38
C THR A 100 -15.00 -14.77 11.48
N ARG A 101 -15.68 -15.67 10.77
CA ARG A 101 -15.16 -17.03 10.61
C ARG A 101 -13.82 -16.94 9.87
N ARG A 102 -12.92 -17.91 10.11
CA ARG A 102 -11.75 -18.11 9.26
C ARG A 102 -12.20 -18.12 7.80
N ASP A 103 -11.55 -17.30 6.98
CA ASP A 103 -11.87 -17.09 5.55
C ASP A 103 -13.18 -16.34 5.24
N GLY A 104 -13.85 -15.77 6.26
CA GLY A 104 -14.94 -14.80 6.07
C GLY A 104 -14.40 -13.51 5.46
N TRP A 105 -15.28 -12.64 4.95
CA TRP A 105 -14.93 -11.38 4.26
C TRP A 105 -15.42 -10.11 4.98
N GLU A 106 -16.06 -10.27 6.13
CA GLU A 106 -16.63 -9.17 6.88
C GLU A 106 -15.54 -8.40 7.66
N GLY A 107 -15.83 -7.14 8.02
CA GLY A 107 -14.94 -6.26 8.78
C GLY A 107 -13.85 -5.57 7.96
N ASP A 108 -13.08 -4.72 8.63
CA ASP A 108 -12.01 -3.94 8.02
C ASP A 108 -10.75 -4.78 7.84
N ARG A 109 -10.06 -4.59 6.70
CA ARG A 109 -8.94 -5.46 6.31
C ARG A 109 -7.85 -4.68 5.64
N VAL A 110 -6.64 -5.18 5.82
CA VAL A 110 -5.47 -4.77 5.04
C VAL A 110 -4.79 -6.00 4.49
N GLY A 111 -4.16 -5.85 3.35
CA GLY A 111 -3.42 -6.95 2.74
C GLY A 111 -2.36 -6.47 1.78
N ILE A 112 -1.44 -7.39 1.50
CA ILE A 112 -0.36 -7.24 0.52
C ILE A 112 -0.48 -8.35 -0.51
N HIS A 113 -0.32 -7.97 -1.78
CA HIS A 113 -0.24 -8.89 -2.90
C HIS A 113 1.20 -8.86 -3.42
N LEU A 114 1.87 -10.01 -3.43
CA LEU A 114 3.26 -10.15 -3.85
C LEU A 114 3.34 -11.05 -5.07
N ASP A 115 3.64 -10.46 -6.24
CA ASP A 115 4.05 -11.18 -7.44
C ASP A 115 5.56 -11.45 -7.36
N SER A 116 5.92 -12.59 -6.76
CA SER A 116 7.32 -12.99 -6.58
C SER A 116 8.02 -13.41 -7.87
N TYR A 117 7.26 -13.75 -8.92
CA TYR A 117 7.79 -14.18 -10.21
C TYR A 117 7.84 -13.02 -11.23
N ASN A 118 7.19 -11.90 -10.92
CA ASN A 118 7.00 -10.75 -11.80
C ASN A 118 6.35 -11.15 -13.15
N ASP A 119 5.43 -12.11 -13.11
CA ASP A 119 4.72 -12.61 -14.30
C ASP A 119 3.46 -11.79 -14.62
N LYS A 120 3.07 -10.87 -13.73
CA LYS A 120 1.89 -9.98 -13.81
C LYS A 120 0.57 -10.75 -13.89
N ARG A 121 0.56 -11.99 -13.43
CA ARG A 121 -0.58 -12.90 -13.51
C ARG A 121 -0.87 -13.59 -12.18
N THR A 122 0.16 -13.92 -11.42
CA THR A 122 0.04 -14.62 -10.15
C THR A 122 0.60 -13.79 -9.01
N ALA A 123 0.01 -13.93 -7.82
CA ALA A 123 0.49 -13.27 -6.62
C ALA A 123 0.12 -14.09 -5.38
N PHE A 124 0.99 -14.05 -4.38
CA PHE A 124 0.64 -14.45 -3.02
C PHE A 124 -0.11 -13.32 -2.34
N VAL A 125 -1.22 -13.64 -1.69
CA VAL A 125 -2.05 -12.67 -0.99
C VAL A 125 -1.97 -12.96 0.50
N PHE A 126 -1.53 -11.97 1.26
CA PHE A 126 -1.55 -11.99 2.72
C PHE A 126 -2.49 -10.90 3.18
N SER A 127 -3.54 -11.27 3.92
CA SER A 127 -4.52 -10.33 4.43
C SER A 127 -4.80 -10.60 5.90
N LEU A 128 -4.97 -9.53 6.67
CA LEU A 128 -5.35 -9.57 8.07
C LEU A 128 -6.57 -8.67 8.31
N MET A 129 -7.40 -9.10 9.25
CA MET A 129 -8.49 -8.28 9.76
C MET A 129 -7.92 -7.25 10.72
N LEU A 130 -8.30 -5.99 10.56
CA LEU A 130 -7.93 -4.94 11.49
C LEU A 130 -8.72 -5.10 12.79
N ARG A 131 -8.03 -4.91 13.90
CA ARG A 131 -8.61 -4.85 15.23
C ARG A 131 -8.12 -3.59 15.91
N VAL A 132 -8.99 -2.96 16.68
CA VAL A 132 -8.66 -1.92 17.66
C VAL A 132 -8.74 -2.52 19.06
#